data_AF-W4V4E3-F1
#
_entry.id   AF-W4V4E3-F1
#
_cell.length_a   1.000
_cell.length_b   1.000
_cell.length_c   1.000
_cell.angle_alpha   90.00
_cell.angle_beta   90.00
_cell.angle_gamma   90.00
#
_symmetry.space_group_name_H-M   'P 1'
#
loop_
_entity.id
_entity.type
_entity.pdbx_description
1 polymer ?
#
loop_
_entity_poly.entity_id
_entity_poly.type
_entity_poly.pdbx_seq_one_letter_code
_entity_poly.pdbx_strand_id
1 'polypeptide(L)'
;MCENDIIEADLDFDESGIFLEPEDIPIDIIYEDEFLIALNKQPGIVVHPTCSHPSGTLANAVSFHLQKKGIVKKVRPVIRLDRDTSGIIIFAKNPYTQEILIQQMNDKTFLKEYIGIVHNVLENDNGTIDLPIARNPGALC
;
A
#
# COMPACT_ATOMS: atom_id res chain seq x y z
N MET A 1 19.39 -23.51 20.58
CA MET A 1 18.69 -24.20 19.48
C MET A 1 19.62 -25.31 19.05
N CYS A 2 19.14 -26.55 19.13
CA CYS A 2 19.93 -27.71 18.73
C CYS A 2 19.65 -28.00 17.24
N GLU A 3 20.55 -28.70 16.56
CA GLU A 3 20.26 -29.23 15.22
C GLU A 3 19.04 -30.17 15.31
N ASN A 4 17.99 -29.90 14.53
CA ASN A 4 16.71 -30.61 14.40
C ASN A 4 15.50 -30.15 15.25
N ASP A 5 15.52 -28.94 15.81
CA ASP A 5 14.29 -28.36 16.38
C ASP A 5 13.27 -28.04 15.26
N ILE A 6 12.05 -28.60 15.35
CA ILE A 6 10.92 -28.25 14.49
C ILE A 6 10.22 -27.03 15.10
N ILE A 7 10.18 -25.93 14.35
CA ILE A 7 9.49 -24.70 14.74
C ILE A 7 8.30 -24.51 13.82
N GLU A 8 7.13 -24.31 14.41
CA GLU A 8 5.90 -23.93 13.72
C GLU A 8 5.58 -22.48 14.10
N ALA A 9 5.21 -21.65 13.11
CA ALA A 9 4.83 -20.27 13.32
C ALA A 9 3.49 -20.01 12.64
N ASP A 10 2.53 -19.51 13.43
CA ASP A 10 1.24 -19.06 12.93
C ASP A 10 1.36 -17.58 12.51
N LEU A 11 1.19 -17.32 11.22
CA LEU A 11 1.25 -15.98 10.64
C LEU A 11 -0.12 -15.28 10.64
N ASP A 12 -1.18 -16.00 11.02
CA ASP A 12 -2.58 -15.61 10.97
C ASP A 12 -3.17 -15.41 12.39
N PHE A 13 -2.34 -14.91 13.30
CA PHE A 13 -2.75 -14.58 14.66
C PHE A 13 -3.69 -13.36 14.70
N ASP A 14 -4.63 -13.37 15.66
CA ASP A 14 -5.53 -12.25 15.90
C ASP A 14 -4.75 -11.02 16.39
N GLU A 15 -4.78 -9.95 15.60
CA GLU A 15 -4.14 -8.69 15.96
C GLU A 15 -5.04 -7.89 16.90
N SER A 16 -4.59 -7.70 18.14
CA SER A 16 -5.24 -6.75 19.06
C SER A 16 -4.95 -5.30 18.64
N GLY A 17 -5.96 -4.43 18.64
CA GLY A 17 -5.76 -3.00 18.39
C GLY A 17 -6.96 -2.27 17.79
N ILE A 18 -6.74 -0.99 17.44
CA ILE A 18 -7.71 -0.14 16.76
C ILE A 18 -7.71 -0.53 15.28
N PHE A 19 -8.86 -1.01 14.80
CA PHE A 19 -9.11 -1.24 13.38
C PHE A 19 -9.61 0.04 12.72
N LEU A 20 -9.37 0.15 11.42
CA LEU A 20 -9.99 1.18 10.60
C LEU A 20 -11.49 0.88 10.50
N GLU A 21 -12.32 1.89 10.75
CA GLU A 21 -13.76 1.79 10.50
C GLU A 21 -14.00 1.46 9.02
N PRO A 22 -14.65 0.31 8.72
CA PRO A 22 -14.89 -0.11 7.35
C PRO A 22 -15.95 0.76 6.65
N GLU A 23 -15.72 1.12 5.38
CA GLU A 23 -16.66 1.93 4.59
C GLU A 23 -16.97 1.28 3.24
N ASP A 24 -18.25 1.28 2.83
CA ASP A 24 -18.70 0.75 1.53
C ASP A 24 -18.35 1.72 0.39
N ILE A 25 -17.07 1.71 -0.01
CA ILE A 25 -16.53 2.49 -1.11
C ILE A 25 -16.14 1.50 -2.23
N PRO A 26 -16.60 1.71 -3.48
CA PRO A 26 -16.22 0.85 -4.59
C PRO A 26 -14.70 0.78 -4.80
N ILE A 27 -14.17 -0.42 -4.96
CA ILE A 27 -12.76 -0.68 -5.26
C ILE A 27 -12.63 -1.50 -6.54
N ASP A 28 -11.62 -1.18 -7.34
CA ASP A 28 -11.26 -1.92 -8.55
C ASP A 28 -10.12 -2.89 -8.20
N ILE A 29 -10.46 -4.16 -7.99
CA ILE A 29 -9.53 -5.21 -7.56
C ILE A 29 -8.95 -5.87 -8.81
N ILE A 30 -7.63 -5.77 -8.96
CA ILE A 30 -6.90 -6.42 -10.06
C ILE A 30 -6.34 -7.79 -9.65
N TYR A 31 -6.07 -7.98 -8.35
CA TYR A 31 -5.57 -9.23 -7.80
C TYR A 31 -5.87 -9.32 -6.30
N GLU A 32 -6.25 -10.50 -5.82
CA GLU A 32 -6.44 -10.76 -4.40
C GLU A 32 -6.11 -12.23 -4.09
N ASP A 33 -5.27 -12.47 -3.09
CA ASP A 33 -5.01 -13.79 -2.51
C ASP A 33 -5.09 -13.75 -0.97
N GLU A 34 -4.60 -14.78 -0.29
CA GLU A 34 -4.60 -14.87 1.18
C GLU A 34 -3.68 -13.82 1.85
N PHE A 35 -2.66 -13.36 1.14
CA PHE A 35 -1.57 -12.55 1.69
C PHE A 35 -1.71 -11.06 1.38
N LEU A 36 -2.19 -10.72 0.19
CA LEU A 36 -2.31 -9.33 -0.26
C LEU A 36 -3.52 -9.10 -1.17
N ILE A 37 -3.80 -7.82 -1.40
CA ILE A 37 -4.76 -7.34 -2.38
C ILE A 37 -4.13 -6.20 -3.16
N ALA A 38 -4.20 -6.26 -4.49
CA ALA A 38 -3.77 -5.20 -5.38
C ALA A 38 -4.99 -4.57 -6.05
N LEU A 39 -5.02 -3.24 -6.05
CA LEU A 39 -6.12 -2.42 -6.55
C LEU A 39 -5.64 -1.48 -7.63
N ASN A 40 -6.51 -1.21 -8.60
CA ASN A 40 -6.37 -0.07 -9.50
C ASN A 40 -7.05 1.16 -8.87
N LYS A 41 -6.26 1.94 -8.14
CA LYS A 41 -6.72 3.15 -7.46
C LYS A 41 -7.10 4.22 -8.49
N GLN A 42 -8.32 4.75 -8.36
CA GLN A 42 -8.76 5.93 -9.11
C GLN A 42 -8.19 7.23 -8.51
N PRO A 43 -8.03 8.30 -9.31
CA PRO A 43 -7.61 9.59 -8.78
C PRO A 43 -8.72 10.19 -7.88
N GLY A 44 -8.35 11.01 -6.91
CA GLY A 44 -9.27 11.71 -6.00
C GLY A 44 -9.48 11.04 -4.64
N ILE A 45 -9.03 9.80 -4.44
CA ILE A 45 -9.12 9.09 -3.15
C ILE A 45 -7.78 9.02 -2.44
N VAL A 46 -7.76 9.20 -1.11
CA VAL A 46 -6.56 9.04 -0.28
C VAL A 46 -6.34 7.56 0.05
N VAL A 47 -5.07 7.13 0.11
CA VAL A 47 -4.71 5.72 0.35
C VAL A 47 -5.03 5.23 1.75
N HIS A 48 -4.65 6.01 2.77
CA HIS A 48 -4.74 5.65 4.17
C HIS A 48 -5.05 6.89 4.99
N PRO A 49 -5.75 6.80 6.14
CA PRO A 49 -6.09 7.97 6.92
C PRO A 49 -4.91 8.86 7.26
N THR A 50 -5.17 10.16 7.20
CA THR A 50 -4.27 11.25 7.56
C THR A 50 -5.00 12.23 8.49
N CYS A 51 -4.30 13.21 9.05
CA CYS A 51 -4.92 14.22 9.92
C CYS A 51 -6.06 14.98 9.22
N SER A 52 -5.93 15.26 7.92
CA SER A 52 -6.93 15.96 7.12
C SER A 52 -8.01 15.05 6.54
N HIS A 53 -7.75 13.74 6.45
CA HIS A 53 -8.66 12.74 5.89
C HIS A 53 -8.68 11.51 6.81
N PRO A 54 -9.40 11.56 7.94
CA PRO A 54 -9.41 10.47 8.93
C PRO A 54 -10.18 9.22 8.47
N SER A 55 -11.04 9.36 7.46
CA SER A 55 -11.94 8.34 6.93
C SER A 55 -12.12 8.54 5.42
N GLY A 56 -12.93 7.71 4.75
CA GLY A 56 -13.18 7.81 3.32
C GLY A 56 -11.98 7.44 2.45
N THR A 57 -11.06 6.64 2.98
CA THR A 57 -9.81 6.26 2.30
C THR A 57 -9.91 4.88 1.67
N LEU A 58 -8.97 4.57 0.77
CA LEU A 58 -8.89 3.26 0.14
C LEU A 58 -8.66 2.14 1.18
N ALA A 59 -7.95 2.42 2.28
CA ALA A 59 -7.79 1.48 3.38
C ALA A 59 -9.13 1.16 4.09
N ASN A 60 -10.03 2.15 4.26
CA ASN A 60 -11.38 1.91 4.79
C ASN A 60 -12.19 1.00 3.86
N ALA A 61 -12.06 1.22 2.55
CA ALA A 61 -12.71 0.42 1.51
C ALA A 61 -12.23 -1.04 1.51
N VAL A 62 -10.91 -1.26 1.61
CA VAL A 62 -10.35 -2.62 1.70
C VAL A 62 -10.77 -3.31 2.99
N SER A 63 -10.76 -2.60 4.11
CA SER A 63 -11.24 -3.12 5.40
C SER A 63 -12.67 -3.64 5.27
N PHE A 64 -13.54 -2.89 4.58
CA PHE A 64 -14.92 -3.27 4.34
C PHE A 64 -15.08 -4.47 3.42
N HIS A 65 -14.31 -4.53 2.33
CA HIS A 65 -14.28 -5.70 1.45
C HIS A 65 -13.90 -6.99 2.20
N LEU A 66 -12.86 -6.91 3.03
CA LEU A 66 -12.43 -8.06 3.85
C LEU A 66 -13.48 -8.43 4.91
N GLN A 67 -14.09 -7.44 5.56
CA GLN A 67 -15.17 -7.66 6.53
C GLN A 67 -16.37 -8.38 5.88
N LYS A 68 -16.77 -8.01 4.66
CA LYS A 68 -17.83 -8.71 3.90
C LYS A 68 -17.49 -10.18 3.64
N LYS A 69 -16.20 -10.54 3.61
CA LYS A 69 -15.71 -11.93 3.46
C LYS A 69 -15.51 -12.64 4.81
N GLY A 70 -15.88 -12.00 5.94
CA GLY A 70 -15.66 -12.52 7.29
C GLY A 70 -14.22 -12.44 7.76
N ILE A 71 -13.38 -11.67 7.06
CA ILE A 71 -11.95 -11.52 7.37
C ILE A 71 -11.76 -10.20 8.11
N VAL A 72 -11.39 -10.28 9.39
CA VAL A 72 -11.09 -9.10 10.23
C VAL A 72 -9.59 -9.00 10.39
N LYS A 73 -8.91 -8.45 9.37
CA LYS A 73 -7.45 -8.24 9.39
C LYS A 73 -7.12 -6.76 9.23
N LYS A 74 -6.02 -6.34 9.86
CA LYS A 74 -5.50 -4.98 9.67
C LYS A 74 -4.88 -4.86 8.27
N VAL A 75 -5.45 -3.99 7.46
CA VAL A 75 -4.95 -3.70 6.10
C VAL A 75 -3.75 -2.76 6.16
N ARG A 76 -2.72 -3.07 5.39
CA ARG A 76 -1.44 -2.34 5.42
C ARG A 76 -1.05 -1.88 4.01
N PRO A 77 -1.15 -0.60 3.67
CA PRO A 77 -0.64 -0.12 2.40
C PRO A 77 0.88 -0.34 2.37
N VAL A 78 1.36 -1.04 1.34
CA VAL A 78 2.79 -1.35 1.16
C VAL A 78 3.52 -0.15 0.56
N ILE A 79 2.84 0.55 -0.35
CA ILE A 79 3.30 1.78 -0.98
C ILE A 79 2.23 2.86 -0.85
N ARG A 80 2.60 4.11 -1.10
CA ARG A 80 1.65 5.21 -1.20
C ARG A 80 1.60 5.72 -2.63
N LEU A 81 0.38 6.07 -3.06
CA LEU A 81 0.11 6.92 -4.21
C LEU A 81 -0.53 8.20 -3.69
N ASP A 82 -0.21 9.34 -4.31
CA ASP A 82 -0.87 10.60 -3.97
C ASP A 82 -2.37 10.55 -4.29
N ARG A 83 -3.15 11.43 -3.66
CA ARG A 83 -4.61 11.46 -3.80
C ARG A 83 -5.03 11.46 -5.27
N ASP A 84 -4.40 12.31 -6.07
CA ASP A 84 -4.79 12.55 -7.47
C ASP A 84 -4.00 11.66 -8.45
N THR A 85 -3.15 10.77 -7.95
CA THR A 85 -2.45 9.76 -8.76
C THR A 85 -3.28 8.50 -8.88
N SER A 86 -3.52 8.05 -10.11
CA SER A 86 -4.14 6.76 -10.41
C SER A 86 -3.11 5.65 -10.55
N GLY A 87 -3.54 4.40 -10.37
CA GLY A 87 -2.74 3.22 -10.72
C GLY A 87 -2.71 2.16 -9.63
N ILE A 88 -1.74 1.25 -9.74
CA ILE A 88 -1.69 0.05 -8.93
C ILE A 88 -1.19 0.37 -7.52
N ILE A 89 -1.93 -0.12 -6.52
CA ILE A 89 -1.52 -0.09 -5.11
C ILE A 89 -1.76 -1.43 -4.45
N ILE A 90 -0.87 -1.80 -3.53
CA ILE A 90 -0.90 -3.09 -2.83
C ILE A 90 -1.15 -2.87 -1.35
N PHE A 91 -2.08 -3.65 -0.79
CA PHE A 91 -2.30 -3.78 0.64
C PHE A 91 -1.93 -5.20 1.09
N ALA A 92 -1.04 -5.31 2.07
CA ALA A 92 -0.76 -6.57 2.75
C ALA A 92 -1.83 -6.85 3.80
N LYS A 93 -2.22 -8.12 3.94
CA LYS A 93 -3.25 -8.60 4.88
C LYS A 93 -2.66 -9.01 6.23
N ASN A 94 -1.35 -9.24 6.30
CA ASN A 94 -0.61 -9.59 7.51
C ASN A 94 0.76 -8.86 7.53
N PRO A 95 1.42 -8.74 8.68
CA PRO A 95 2.66 -8.00 8.82
C PRO A 95 3.87 -8.70 8.15
N TYR A 96 3.87 -10.02 8.07
CA TYR A 96 4.95 -10.79 7.44
C TYR A 96 5.03 -10.52 5.93
N THR A 97 3.89 -10.53 5.24
CA THR A 97 3.80 -10.16 3.82
C THR A 97 4.23 -8.70 3.59
N GLN A 98 3.86 -7.79 4.50
CA GLN A 98 4.31 -6.40 4.41
C GLN A 98 5.85 -6.31 4.45
N GLU A 99 6.47 -7.01 5.40
CA GLU A 99 7.93 -7.01 5.58
C GLU A 99 8.65 -7.61 4.37
N ILE A 100 8.17 -8.72 3.81
CA ILE A 100 8.74 -9.30 2.59
C ILE A 100 8.72 -8.29 1.43
N LEU A 101 7.61 -7.59 1.23
CA LEU A 101 7.49 -6.60 0.15
C LEU A 101 8.41 -5.40 0.39
N ILE A 102 8.62 -5.00 1.66
CA ILE A 102 9.61 -3.97 2.02
C ILE A 102 11.03 -4.44 1.71
N GLN A 103 11.37 -5.70 2.02
CA GLN A 103 12.66 -6.27 1.68
C GLN A 103 12.89 -6.28 0.17
N GLN A 104 11.89 -6.67 -0.63
CA GLN A 104 11.96 -6.60 -2.09
C GLN A 104 12.19 -5.17 -2.61
N MET A 105 11.63 -4.15 -1.95
CA MET A 105 11.92 -2.75 -2.28
C MET A 105 13.36 -2.36 -1.96
N ASN A 106 13.90 -2.81 -0.82
CA ASN A 106 15.29 -2.57 -0.44
C ASN A 106 16.28 -3.26 -1.39
N ASP A 107 15.96 -4.49 -1.80
CA ASP A 107 16.73 -5.30 -2.74
C ASP A 107 16.52 -4.90 -4.20
N LYS A 108 15.69 -3.87 -4.46
CA LYS A 108 15.35 -3.35 -5.80
C LYS A 108 14.72 -4.39 -6.74
N THR A 109 14.07 -5.41 -6.19
CA THR A 109 13.32 -6.42 -6.94
C THR A 109 11.83 -6.07 -7.06
N PHE A 110 11.35 -5.13 -6.27
CA PHE A 110 10.01 -4.55 -6.39
C PHE A 110 9.99 -3.43 -7.46
N LEU A 111 9.58 -3.78 -8.69
CA LEU A 111 9.52 -2.84 -9.81
C LEU A 111 8.24 -2.00 -9.79
N LYS A 112 8.39 -0.70 -10.04
CA LYS A 112 7.29 0.26 -10.16
C LYS A 112 7.50 1.10 -11.40
N GLU A 113 6.52 1.07 -12.29
CA GLU A 113 6.53 1.82 -13.54
C GLU A 113 5.33 2.77 -13.57
N TYR A 114 5.56 3.98 -14.08
CA TYR A 114 4.55 5.02 -14.16
C TYR A 114 4.55 5.60 -15.56
N ILE A 115 3.36 5.85 -16.08
CA ILE A 115 3.16 6.65 -17.28
C ILE A 115 2.78 8.05 -16.83
N GLY A 116 3.52 9.04 -17.30
CA GLY A 116 3.28 10.45 -17.01
C GLY A 116 3.39 11.30 -18.27
N ILE A 117 2.69 12.42 -18.28
CA ILE A 117 2.82 13.46 -19.30
C ILE A 117 3.59 14.61 -18.68
N VAL A 118 4.65 15.04 -19.36
CA VAL A 118 5.50 16.14 -18.92
C VAL A 118 5.28 17.39 -19.77
N HIS A 119 5.59 18.55 -19.20
CA HIS A 119 5.62 19.81 -19.94
C HIS A 119 6.99 19.99 -20.61
N ASN A 120 6.98 20.55 -21.82
CA ASN A 120 8.13 20.77 -22.71
C ASN A 120 8.68 19.49 -23.38
N VAL A 121 9.67 19.68 -24.25
CA VAL A 121 10.37 18.62 -24.97
C VAL A 121 11.62 18.26 -24.18
N LEU A 122 11.78 16.96 -23.88
CA LEU A 122 13.00 16.45 -23.28
C LEU A 122 14.12 16.43 -24.32
N GLU A 123 15.32 16.82 -23.94
CA GLU A 123 16.49 16.79 -24.83
C GLU A 123 16.94 15.36 -25.15
N ASN A 124 16.70 14.42 -24.24
CA ASN A 124 17.08 13.01 -24.36
C ASN A 124 15.84 12.11 -24.19
N ASP A 125 15.82 10.98 -24.90
CA ASP A 125 14.74 9.98 -24.82
C ASP A 125 14.71 9.21 -23.48
N ASN A 126 15.81 9.23 -22.74
CA ASN A 126 15.94 8.61 -21.42
C ASN A 126 16.96 9.35 -20.55
N GLY A 127 16.86 9.14 -19.24
CA GLY A 127 17.79 9.69 -18.26
C GLY A 127 17.42 9.27 -16.85
N THR A 128 18.30 9.58 -15.89
CA THR A 128 18.09 9.30 -14.47
C THR A 128 18.17 10.60 -13.68
N ILE A 129 17.15 10.88 -12.88
CA ILE A 129 17.18 11.95 -11.88
C ILE A 129 17.55 11.32 -10.54
N ASP A 130 18.78 11.53 -10.09
CA ASP A 130 19.30 11.06 -8.80
C ASP A 130 19.66 12.26 -7.92
N LEU A 131 18.65 12.81 -7.24
CA LEU A 131 18.77 13.99 -6.39
C LEU A 131 18.00 13.77 -5.07
N PRO A 132 18.49 14.27 -3.92
CA PRO A 132 17.80 14.13 -2.66
C PRO A 132 16.50 14.94 -2.63
N ILE A 133 15.47 14.40 -1.99
CA ILE A 133 14.17 15.06 -1.79
C ILE A 133 14.04 15.45 -0.31
N ALA A 134 13.70 16.70 -0.04
CA ALA A 134 13.44 17.21 1.30
C ALA A 134 12.05 17.85 1.38
N ARG A 135 11.50 17.93 2.60
CA ARG A 135 10.27 18.67 2.84
C ARG A 135 10.50 20.16 2.61
N ASN A 136 9.52 20.81 1.98
CA ASN A 136 9.49 22.27 1.94
C ASN A 136 9.21 22.80 3.38
N PRO A 137 10.04 23.71 3.93
CA PRO A 137 9.88 24.22 5.30
C PRO A 137 8.50 24.83 5.61
N GLY A 138 7.76 25.28 4.60
CA GLY A 138 6.42 25.88 4.77
C GLY A 138 5.23 24.93 4.59
N ALA A 139 5.45 23.64 4.30
CA ALA A 139 4.35 22.70 4.12
C ALA A 139 3.75 22.29 5.47
N LEU A 140 2.49 22.65 5.72
CA LEU A 140 1.70 22.17 6.87
C LEU A 140 1.14 20.78 6.57
N CYS A 141 1.00 19.98 7.64
CA CYS A 141 0.48 18.61 7.64
C CYS A 141 -0.96 18.49 7.12
#